data_AF-A0A355L7K9-F1
#
_entry.id   AF-A0A355L7K9-F1
#
_cell.length_a   1.000
_cell.length_b   1.000
_cell.length_c   1.000
_cell.angle_alpha   90.00
_cell.angle_beta   90.00
_cell.angle_gamma   90.00
#
_symmetry.space_group_name_H-M   'P 1'
#
loop_
_entity.id
_entity.type
_entity.pdbx_description
1 polymer ?
#
loop_
_entity_poly.entity_id
_entity_poly.type
_entity_poly.pdbx_seq_one_letter_code
_entity_poly.pdbx_strand_id
1 'polypeptide(L)' 'MIAACIEKLLTNGVFQNSEHKLPEKNGRIWYEADINYSRGFRNSMRIVFSDDGLVFVTYDHYQTFYEII' A
#
# COMPACT_ATOMS: atom_id res chain seq x y z
N MET A 1 2.44 -9.80 26.43
CA MET A 1 1.45 -8.76 26.09
C MET A 1 2.09 -7.82 25.09
N ILE A 2 1.88 -8.06 23.80
CA ILE A 2 2.25 -7.09 22.76
C ILE A 2 0.97 -6.31 22.49
N ALA A 3 0.96 -5.04 22.86
CA ALA A 3 -0.11 -4.14 22.52
C ALA A 3 -0.10 -3.94 21.00
N ALA A 4 -0.90 -4.75 20.29
CA ALA A 4 -1.28 -4.42 18.93
C ALA A 4 -2.05 -3.10 19.00
N CYS A 5 -1.48 -2.04 18.43
CA CYS A 5 -2.05 -0.71 18.47
C CYS A 5 -3.40 -0.75 17.74
N ILE A 6 -4.48 -0.61 18.50
CA ILE A 6 -5.87 -0.89 18.10
C ILE A 6 -6.36 0.01 16.94
N GLU A 7 -5.61 1.04 16.55
CA GLU A 7 -6.01 1.99 15.49
C GLU A 7 -4.89 2.43 14.54
N LYS A 8 -3.72 1.75 14.51
CA LYS A 8 -2.66 2.12 13.55
C LYS A 8 -2.84 1.44 12.21
N LEU A 9 -2.89 2.23 11.14
CA LEU A 9 -2.57 1.77 9.78
C LEU A 9 -1.19 1.10 9.80
N LEU A 10 -1.14 -0.18 9.42
CA LEU A 10 0.11 -0.88 9.23
C LEU A 10 0.69 -0.44 7.88
N THR A 11 1.93 -0.01 7.89
CA THR A 11 2.66 0.38 6.68
C THR A 11 4.05 -0.24 6.74
N ASN A 12 4.57 -0.66 5.58
CA ASN A 12 5.96 -1.05 5.45
C ASN A 12 6.83 0.11 4.91
N GLY A 13 6.27 1.32 4.80
CA GLY A 13 6.93 2.51 4.26
C GLY A 13 6.94 2.52 2.74
N VAL A 14 8.15 2.55 2.17
CA VAL A 14 8.38 2.67 0.72
C VAL A 14 7.99 1.38 0.01
N PHE A 15 7.14 1.51 -1.00
CA PHE A 15 6.82 0.45 -1.95
C PHE A 15 7.80 0.51 -3.13
N GLN A 16 8.46 -0.61 -3.45
CA GLN A 16 9.55 -0.59 -4.44
C GLN A 16 9.08 -0.59 -5.89
N ASN A 17 7.83 -0.98 -6.16
CA ASN A 17 7.34 -1.22 -7.53
C ASN A 17 8.27 -2.12 -8.36
N SER A 18 8.87 -3.16 -7.75
CA SER A 18 9.86 -4.03 -8.39
C SER A 18 9.34 -4.82 -9.58
N GLU A 19 8.02 -5.01 -9.67
CA GLU A 19 7.35 -5.66 -10.79
C GLU A 19 6.89 -4.66 -11.87
N HIS A 20 7.21 -3.37 -11.72
CA HIS A 20 6.89 -2.29 -12.67
C HIS A 20 5.40 -2.22 -13.07
N LYS A 21 4.50 -2.53 -12.13
CA LYS A 21 3.04 -2.53 -12.35
C LYS A 21 2.40 -1.16 -12.24
N LEU A 22 3.08 -0.21 -11.59
CA LEU A 22 2.64 1.18 -11.45
C LEU A 22 3.47 2.13 -12.33
N PRO A 23 2.91 3.28 -12.75
CA PRO A 23 3.61 4.25 -13.59
C PRO A 23 4.92 4.75 -12.99
N GLU A 24 6.01 4.68 -13.76
CA GLU A 24 7.32 5.13 -13.31
C GLU A 24 7.66 6.52 -13.84
N LYS A 25 8.33 7.31 -12.99
CA LYS A 25 8.84 8.64 -13.30
C LYS A 25 10.11 8.86 -12.51
N ASN A 26 11.11 9.49 -13.11
CA ASN A 26 12.36 9.77 -12.43
C ASN A 26 12.11 10.60 -11.15
N GLY A 27 12.63 10.11 -10.02
CA GLY A 27 12.46 10.72 -8.70
C GLY A 27 11.15 10.39 -8.00
N ARG A 28 10.19 9.69 -8.63
CA ARG A 28 8.94 9.27 -7.98
C ARG A 28 9.21 8.20 -6.92
N ILE A 29 8.59 8.36 -5.77
CA ILE A 29 8.63 7.40 -4.66
C ILE A 29 7.20 6.88 -4.41
N TRP A 30 7.07 5.57 -4.29
CA TRP A 30 5.81 4.93 -3.91
C TRP A 30 5.82 4.58 -2.43
N TYR A 31 4.66 4.67 -1.79
CA TYR A 31 4.41 4.26 -0.41
C TYR A 31 3.21 3.32 -0.34
N GLU A 32 3.15 2.48 0.68
CA GLU A 32 2.03 1.56 0.88
C GLU A 32 1.45 1.61 2.30
N ALA A 33 0.17 1.29 2.43
CA ALA A 33 -0.47 1.05 3.71
C ALA A 33 -1.58 -0.01 3.63
N ASP A 34 -1.77 -0.74 4.72
CA ASP A 34 -2.85 -1.72 4.90
C ASP A 34 -4.19 -1.00 5.02
N ILE A 35 -5.13 -1.38 4.16
CA ILE A 35 -6.52 -0.94 4.27
C ILE A 35 -7.39 -2.08 4.79
N ASN A 36 -8.50 -1.75 5.44
CA ASN A 36 -9.45 -2.72 6.00
C ASN A 36 -8.80 -3.74 6.98
N TYR A 37 -7.69 -3.37 7.63
CA TYR A 37 -7.10 -4.16 8.71
C TYR A 37 -7.80 -3.83 10.02
N SER A 38 -8.18 -4.87 10.77
CA SER A 38 -8.83 -4.71 12.10
C SER A 38 -8.04 -5.39 13.21
N ARG A 39 -7.70 -6.68 13.05
CA ARG A 39 -6.91 -7.46 14.00
C ARG A 39 -6.41 -8.77 13.39
N GLY A 40 -5.37 -9.35 13.99
CA GLY A 40 -4.85 -10.66 13.60
C GLY A 40 -3.87 -10.58 12.41
N PHE A 41 -3.92 -11.57 11.52
CA PHE A 41 -3.08 -11.59 10.33
C PHE A 41 -3.43 -10.44 9.38
N ARG A 42 -2.42 -9.87 8.71
CA ARG A 42 -2.61 -8.86 7.67
C ARG A 42 -3.44 -9.46 6.53
N ASN A 43 -4.35 -8.68 5.96
CA ASN A 43 -5.11 -9.07 4.77
C ASN A 43 -4.27 -8.85 3.49
N SER A 44 -4.86 -9.09 2.31
CA SER A 44 -4.24 -8.87 0.99
C SER A 44 -4.39 -7.45 0.44
N MET A 45 -5.09 -6.55 1.14
CA MET A 45 -5.55 -5.28 0.58
C MET A 45 -4.63 -4.13 0.98
N ARG A 46 -4.21 -3.31 0.01
CA ARG A 46 -3.32 -2.17 0.24
C ARG A 46 -3.75 -0.98 -0.58
N ILE A 47 -3.55 0.20 -0.03
CA ILE A 47 -3.45 1.43 -0.82
C ILE A 47 -1.98 1.68 -1.13
N VAL A 48 -1.68 2.08 -2.36
CA VAL A 48 -0.35 2.46 -2.82
C VAL A 48 -0.43 3.85 -3.43
N PHE A 49 0.38 4.78 -2.94
CA PHE A 49 0.31 6.19 -3.32
C PHE A 49 1.71 6.76 -3.59
N SER A 50 1.81 7.67 -4.56
CA SER A 50 3.06 8.32 -4.90
C SER A 50 3.23 9.64 -4.16
N ASP A 51 4.47 10.10 -4.05
CA ASP A 51 4.83 11.43 -3.58
C ASP A 51 4.31 12.57 -4.46
N ASP A 52 3.98 12.28 -5.73
CA ASP A 52 3.45 13.24 -6.70
C ASP A 52 1.94 13.11 -6.98
N GLY A 53 1.21 12.38 -6.13
CA GLY A 53 -0.25 12.46 -6.06
C GLY A 53 -1.05 11.38 -6.80
N LEU A 54 -0.41 10.32 -7.29
CA LEU A 54 -1.12 9.15 -7.82
C LEU A 54 -1.53 8.22 -6.68
N VAL A 55 -2.71 7.60 -6.79
CA VAL A 55 -3.23 6.68 -5.77
C VAL A 55 -3.88 5.47 -6.44
N PHE A 56 -3.46 4.29 -6.00
CA PHE A 56 -3.94 2.99 -6.45
C PHE A 56 -4.37 2.14 -5.25
N VAL A 57 -5.25 1.17 -5.50
CA VAL A 57 -5.57 0.10 -4.54
C VAL A 57 -5.34 -1.26 -5.18
N THR A 58 -4.82 -2.19 -4.39
CA THR A 58 -4.80 -3.62 -4.69
C THR A 58 -5.65 -4.37 -3.67
N TYR A 59 -6.43 -5.33 -4.16
CA TYR A 59 -7.26 -6.21 -3.33
C TYR A 59 -6.69 -7.64 -3.21
N ASP A 60 -5.69 -7.94 -4.03
CA ASP A 60 -5.17 -9.27 -4.31
C ASP A 60 -3.65 -9.35 -4.09
N HIS A 61 -3.16 -8.59 -3.11
CA HIS A 61 -1.76 -8.62 -2.66
C HIS A 61 -0.78 -8.27 -3.80
N TYR A 62 -0.94 -7.07 -4.36
CA TYR A 62 -0.08 -6.46 -5.40
C TYR A 62 -0.13 -7.16 -6.77
N GLN A 63 -1.10 -8.05 -7.01
CA GLN A 63 -1.26 -8.69 -8.31
C GLN A 63 -1.91 -7.74 -9.33
N THR A 64 -2.99 -7.07 -8.95
CA THR A 64 -3.68 -6.06 -9.75
C THR A 64 -3.83 -4.75 -8.99
N PHE A 65 -3.86 -3.64 -9.75
CA PHE A 65 -3.99 -2.28 -9.22
C PHE A 65 -5.14 -1.54 -9.92
N TYR A 66 -5.91 -0.81 -9.13
CA TYR A 66 -7.01 0.01 -9.58
C TYR A 66 -6.70 1.46 -9.21
N GLU A 67 -6.62 2.32 -10.23
CA GLU A 67 -6.46 3.76 -10.06
C GLU A 67 -7.72 4.37 -9.44
N ILE A 68 -7.55 5.31 -8.50
CA ILE A 68 -8.67 5.95 -7.79
C ILE A 68 -8.89 7.41 -8.21
N ILE A 69 -7.86 8.07 -8.76
CA ILE A 69 -7.85 9.50 -9.08
C ILE A 69 -7.37 9.73 -10.51
#